data_AF-A0A963WAU1-F1
#
_entry.id   AF-A0A963WAU1-F1
#
_cell.length_a   1.000
_cell.length_b   1.000
_cell.length_c   1.000
_cell.angle_alpha   90.00
_cell.angle_beta   90.00
_cell.angle_gamma   90.00
#
_symmetry.space_group_name_H-M   'P 1'
#
loop_
_entity.id
_entity.type
_entity.pdbx_description
1 polymer ?
#
loop_
_entity_poly.entity_id
_entity_poly.type
_entity_poly.pdbx_seq_one_letter_code
_entity_poly.pdbx_strand_id
1 'polypeptide(L)' 'YILKWNELNSPLRRNVTIEDVGGSGLYFLSDLSSGVTGEVHHVDAGYHVVGMKQEDAPDISLS' A
#
# COMPACT_ATOMS: atom_id res chain seq x y z
N TYR A 1 -13.76 9.03 0.08
CA TYR A 1 -13.36 8.82 -1.33
C TYR A 1 -12.03 8.06 -1.45
N ILE A 2 -10.87 8.66 -1.13
CA ILE A 2 -9.55 8.05 -1.42
C ILE A 2 -9.27 6.72 -0.71
N LEU A 3 -9.66 6.55 0.56
CA LEU A 3 -9.48 5.28 1.27
C LEU A 3 -10.34 4.15 0.68
N LYS A 4 -11.53 4.48 0.17
CA LYS A 4 -12.39 3.49 -0.48
C LYS A 4 -11.86 3.14 -1.88
N TRP A 5 -11.33 4.13 -2.59
CA TRP A 5 -10.63 3.91 -3.85
C TRP A 5 -9.44 2.97 -3.69
N ASN A 6 -8.59 3.22 -2.67
CA ASN A 6 -7.42 2.40 -2.43
C ASN A 6 -7.81 0.96 -2.05
N GLU A 7 -8.80 0.78 -1.17
CA GLU A 7 -9.35 -0.53 -0.82
C GLU A 7 -9.84 -1.32 -2.04
N LEU A 8 -10.41 -0.66 -3.05
CA LEU A 8 -10.96 -1.32 -4.23
C LEU A 8 -9.92 -1.58 -5.33
N ASN A 9 -8.88 -0.76 -5.42
CA ASN A 9 -7.94 -0.81 -6.55
C ASN A 9 -6.57 -1.38 -6.18
N SER A 10 -6.18 -1.35 -4.91
CA SER A 10 -4.94 -2.00 -4.47
C SER A 10 -4.99 -3.52 -4.70
N PRO A 11 -3.87 -4.15 -5.09
CA PRO A 11 -3.77 -5.60 -5.23
C PRO A 11 -4.24 -6.39 -4.01
N LEU A 12 -3.96 -5.94 -2.78
CA LEU A 12 -4.42 -6.64 -1.56
C LEU A 12 -5.87 -6.33 -1.18
N ARG A 13 -6.58 -5.48 -1.94
CA ARG A 13 -8.00 -5.13 -1.73
C ARG A 13 -8.33 -4.68 -0.30
N ARG A 14 -7.39 -3.95 0.32
CA ARG A 14 -7.52 -3.39 1.67
C ARG A 14 -6.66 -2.15 1.82
N ASN A 15 -7.02 -1.30 2.76
CA ASN A 15 -6.10 -0.25 3.21
C ASN A 15 -4.99 -0.85 4.08
N VAL A 16 -3.84 -0.19 4.07
CA VAL A 16 -2.76 -0.48 5.01
C VAL A 16 -3.16 -0.05 6.43
N THR A 17 -2.65 -0.77 7.43
CA THR A 17 -2.79 -0.39 8.83
C THR A 17 -1.47 0.16 9.39
N ILE A 18 -1.52 0.70 10.61
CA ILE A 18 -0.31 1.17 11.29
C ILE A 18 0.64 0.01 11.62
N GLU A 19 0.12 -1.21 11.78
CA GLU A 19 0.91 -2.41 12.00
C GLU A 19 1.69 -2.82 10.75
N ASP A 20 1.13 -2.68 9.54
CA ASP A 20 1.86 -2.94 8.28
C ASP A 20 3.06 -1.99 8.15
N VAL A 21 2.84 -0.71 8.42
CA VAL A 21 3.88 0.33 8.37
C VAL A 21 4.89 0.13 9.49
N GLY A 22 4.43 -0.19 10.70
CA GLY A 22 5.27 -0.48 11.85
C GLY A 22 6.17 -1.69 11.64
N GLY A 23 5.65 -2.77 11.04
CA GLY A 23 6.43 -3.96 10.70
C GLY A 23 7.52 -3.67 9.66
N SER A 24 7.19 -2.89 8.62
CA SER A 24 8.16 -2.48 7.61
C SER A 24 9.22 -1.52 8.18
N GLY A 25 8.81 -0.61 9.06
CA GLY A 25 9.72 0.25 9.81
C GLY A 25 10.65 -0.55 10.73
N LEU A 26 10.13 -1.57 11.43
CA LEU A 26 10.94 -2.47 12.24
C LEU A 26 11.97 -3.20 11.40
N TYR A 27 11.59 -3.72 10.23
CA TYR A 27 12.54 -4.31 9.28
C TYR A 27 13.69 -3.34 8.97
N PHE A 28 13.36 -2.11 8.56
CA PHE A 28 14.35 -1.08 8.21
C PHE A 28 15.21 -0.58 9.37
N LEU A 29 14.72 -0.61 10.60
CA LEU A 29 15.47 -0.16 11.77
C LEU A 29 16.23 -1.30 12.47
N SER A 30 16.03 -2.54 12.04
CA SER A 30 16.70 -3.72 12.59
C SER A 30 17.84 -4.20 11.70
N ASP A 31 18.68 -5.08 12.26
CA ASP A 31 19.78 -5.73 11.53
C ASP A 31 19.32 -6.58 10.33
N LEU A 32 18.02 -6.91 10.25
CA LEU A 32 17.44 -7.65 9.11
C LEU A 32 17.57 -6.89 7.78
N SER A 33 17.74 -5.58 7.83
CA SER A 33 17.92 -4.72 6.65
C SER A 33 19.32 -4.11 6.56
N SER A 34 20.32 -4.68 7.26
CA SER A 34 21.69 -4.15 7.33
C SER A 34 22.38 -3.91 5.98
N GLY A 35 21.94 -4.59 4.91
CA GLY A 35 22.42 -4.38 3.54
C GLY A 35 21.58 -3.44 2.67
N VAL A 36 20.54 -2.80 3.21
CA VAL A 36 19.58 -2.00 2.43
C VAL A 36 19.80 -0.51 2.70
N THR A 37 20.04 0.27 1.65
CA THR A 37 20.30 1.71 1.74
C THR A 37 19.82 2.43 0.50
N GLY A 38 19.40 3.70 0.64
CA GLY A 38 18.93 4.52 -0.49
C GLY A 38 17.57 4.11 -1.09
N GLU A 39 16.84 3.23 -0.42
CA GLU A 39 15.62 2.62 -0.96
C GLU A 39 14.33 3.37 -0.59
N VAL A 40 13.37 3.33 -1.51
CA VAL A 40 11.97 3.74 -1.28
C VAL A 40 11.11 2.48 -1.24
N HIS A 41 10.70 2.07 -0.05
CA HIS A 41 9.90 0.86 0.15
C HIS A 41 8.42 1.19 0.20
N HIS A 42 7.67 0.64 -0.75
CA HIS A 42 6.24 0.84 -0.84
C HIS A 42 5.51 -0.06 0.16
N VAL A 43 4.86 0.56 1.14
CA VAL A 43 3.97 -0.10 2.11
C VAL A 43 2.56 0.44 1.87
N ASP A 44 1.92 -0.05 0.83
CA ASP A 44 0.72 0.58 0.26
C ASP A 44 -0.31 -0.42 -0.27
N ALA A 45 -0.25 -1.67 0.20
CA ALA A 45 -1.07 -2.77 -0.31
C ALA A 45 -0.90 -3.04 -1.83
N GLY A 46 0.21 -2.56 -2.42
CA GLY A 46 0.53 -2.68 -3.84
C GLY A 46 -0.08 -1.59 -4.71
N TYR A 47 -0.60 -0.51 -4.13
CA TYR A 47 -1.29 0.52 -4.90
C TYR A 47 -0.39 1.22 -5.94
N HIS A 48 0.90 1.45 -5.65
CA HIS A 48 1.81 2.16 -6.55
C HIS A 48 2.00 1.51 -7.93
N VAL A 49 1.75 0.20 -8.08
CA VAL A 49 1.84 -0.48 -9.39
C VAL A 49 0.57 -0.30 -10.23
N VAL A 50 -0.50 0.24 -9.65
CA VAL A 50 -1.80 0.38 -10.30
C VAL A 50 -1.78 1.61 -11.22
N GLY A 51 -1.70 1.38 -12.53
CA GLY A 51 -1.74 2.45 -13.55
C GLY A 51 -3.16 2.87 -13.97
N MET A 52 -4.16 2.04 -13.72
CA MET A 52 -5.58 2.28 -14.05
C MET A 52 -6.49 1.57 -13.04
N LYS A 53 -7.75 2.02 -12.95
CA LYS A 53 -8.80 1.40 -12.14
C LYS A 53 -8.93 -0.10 -12.46
N GLN A 54 -9.16 -0.96 -11.45
CA GLN A 54 -9.50 -2.36 -11.72
C GLN A 54 -10.83 -2.45 -12.47
N GLU A 55 -10.92 -3.39 -13.42
CA GLU A 55 -12.08 -3.56 -14.30
C GLU A 55 -13.37 -3.87 -13.51
N ASP A 56 -13.26 -4.61 -12.42
CA ASP A 56 -14.36 -5.02 -11.55
C ASP A 56 -14.62 -4.06 -10.39
N ALA A 57 -13.81 -3.01 -10.23
CA ALA A 57 -14.04 -2.03 -9.18
C ALA A 57 -15.30 -1.18 -9.49
N PRO A 58 -16.20 -0.95 -8.52
CA PRO A 58 -17.37 -0.12 -8.73
C PRO A 58 -16.97 1.34 -8.98
N ASP A 59 -17.78 2.06 -9.76
CA ASP A 59 -17.66 3.51 -9.84
C ASP A 59 -18.06 4.13 -8.50
N ILE A 60 -17.16 4.93 -7.93
CA ILE A 60 -17.40 5.61 -6.67
C ILE A 60 -18.03 6.96 -6.98
N SER A 61 -19.35 7.10 -6.78
CA SER A 61 -20.01 8.41 -6.81
C SER A 61 -19.74 9.17 -5.51
N LEU A 62 -19.42 10.47 -5.62
CA LEU A 62 -19.50 11.39 -4.50
C LEU A 62 -20.98 11.76 -4.31
N SER A 63 -21.66 11.12 -3.36
CA SER A 63 -22.94 11.62 -2.83
C SER A 63 -22.68 12.51 -1.63
#